data_AF-X1QTD5-F1
#
_entry.id   AF-X1QTD5-F1
#
_cell.length_a   1.000
_cell.length_b   1.000
_cell.length_c   1.000
_cell.angle_alpha   90.00
_cell.angle_beta   90.00
_cell.angle_gamma   90.00
#
_symmetry.space_group_name_H-M   'P 1'
#
loop_
_entity.id
_entity.type
_entity.pdbx_description
1 polymer ?
#
loop_
_entity_poly.entity_id
_entity_poly.type
_entity_poly.pdbx_seq_one_letter_code
_entity_poly.pdbx_strand_id
1 'polypeptide(L)'
;TDKYTVVIESKFFNAEWWQQLSGLSGEHIPPEVVEAGPNDWDNLVGTGPFMIKEHKPGVCMTYVRNPNYWDTTTINGIEYEIPFIDELVHPFIADISTLTAAIRTATLDVYWYVTNLDAANLRQTTPELLSAPGGGGWVSTIILRTDRSPLDDINVRRALMIGTNLEAVHKATLRVGPPFYSWPVQEGIPGHVPLEELPPDIRELFEYNPKKARQMLADAGYPDGFTLELLQKASFDLPMDEIGQVVASMWAEDLNIKTEFKAVEG
;
A
#
# COMPACT_ATOMS: atom_id res chain seq x y z
N THR A 1 -27.72 -5.79 -26.74
CA THR A 1 -28.10 -5.41 -25.37
C THR A 1 -28.93 -4.13 -25.40
N ASP A 2 -29.65 -3.80 -24.33
CA ASP A 2 -30.42 -2.55 -24.20
C ASP A 2 -29.65 -1.49 -23.38
N LYS A 3 -30.32 -0.36 -23.05
CA LYS A 3 -29.74 0.77 -22.31
C LYS A 3 -29.16 0.39 -20.93
N TYR A 4 -29.68 -0.66 -20.28
CA TYR A 4 -29.32 -1.05 -18.91
C TYR A 4 -28.67 -2.43 -18.84
N THR A 5 -28.28 -2.99 -19.98
CA THR A 5 -27.69 -4.33 -20.06
C THR A 5 -26.29 -4.25 -20.66
N VAL A 6 -25.30 -4.71 -19.92
CA VAL A 6 -23.94 -4.92 -20.42
C VAL A 6 -23.67 -6.43 -20.46
N VAL A 7 -23.14 -6.91 -21.59
CA VAL A 7 -22.70 -8.31 -21.74
C VAL A 7 -21.19 -8.30 -21.91
N ILE A 8 -20.50 -9.04 -21.05
CA ILE A 8 -19.04 -9.19 -21.07
C ILE A 8 -18.74 -10.61 -21.54
N GLU A 9 -18.12 -10.73 -22.71
CA GLU A 9 -17.66 -12.00 -23.26
C GLU A 9 -16.15 -12.14 -23.03
N SER A 10 -15.74 -13.21 -22.33
CA SER A 10 -14.33 -13.49 -22.09
C SER A 10 -13.84 -14.67 -22.93
N LYS A 11 -12.58 -14.63 -23.36
CA LYS A 11 -11.95 -15.74 -24.12
C LYS A 11 -11.69 -16.98 -23.26
N PHE A 12 -11.57 -16.78 -21.95
CA PHE A 12 -11.29 -17.82 -20.97
C PHE A 12 -12.09 -17.56 -19.70
N PHE A 13 -12.32 -18.61 -18.94
CA PHE A 13 -12.90 -18.49 -17.61
C PHE A 13 -11.91 -17.78 -16.67
N ASN A 14 -12.39 -16.78 -15.94
CA ASN A 14 -11.65 -16.10 -14.89
C ASN A 14 -12.52 -16.07 -13.63
N ALA A 15 -12.08 -16.70 -12.54
CA ALA A 15 -12.82 -16.73 -11.28
C ALA A 15 -12.85 -15.38 -10.54
N GLU A 16 -11.95 -14.46 -10.91
CA GLU A 16 -11.78 -13.13 -10.32
C GLU A 16 -12.43 -12.02 -11.14
N TRP A 17 -13.24 -12.36 -12.17
CA TRP A 17 -13.86 -11.38 -13.06
C TRP A 17 -14.65 -10.30 -12.32
N TRP A 18 -15.29 -10.65 -11.21
CA TRP A 18 -16.07 -9.73 -10.39
C TRP A 18 -15.17 -8.72 -9.67
N GLN A 19 -13.97 -9.11 -9.22
CA GLN A 19 -13.01 -8.18 -8.58
C GLN A 19 -12.51 -7.12 -9.56
N GLN A 20 -12.35 -7.50 -10.83
CA GLN A 20 -11.97 -6.57 -11.90
C GLN A 20 -13.07 -5.51 -12.15
N LEU A 21 -14.33 -5.84 -11.88
CA LEU A 21 -15.46 -4.92 -12.03
C LEU A 21 -15.80 -4.14 -10.77
N SER A 22 -15.51 -4.68 -9.59
CA SER A 22 -15.84 -4.05 -8.31
C SER A 22 -14.67 -3.29 -7.67
N GLY A 23 -13.45 -3.47 -8.17
CA GLY A 23 -12.24 -2.80 -7.68
C GLY A 23 -11.95 -1.48 -8.40
N LEU A 24 -10.78 -0.89 -8.12
CA LEU A 24 -10.31 0.36 -8.73
C LEU A 24 -10.23 0.30 -10.27
N SER A 25 -10.12 -0.89 -10.85
CA SER A 25 -10.11 -1.09 -12.31
C SER A 25 -11.52 -1.11 -12.94
N GLY A 26 -12.57 -1.14 -12.14
CA GLY A 26 -13.96 -1.18 -12.56
C GLY A 26 -14.68 0.17 -12.55
N GLU A 27 -13.95 1.26 -12.28
CA GLU A 27 -14.53 2.61 -12.21
C GLU A 27 -15.23 2.99 -13.53
N HIS A 28 -16.45 3.51 -13.41
CA HIS A 28 -17.24 3.93 -14.56
C HIS A 28 -16.92 5.38 -14.92
N ILE A 29 -16.18 5.55 -16.00
CA ILE A 29 -15.82 6.87 -16.54
C ILE A 29 -16.75 7.18 -17.72
N PRO A 30 -17.47 8.33 -17.71
CA PRO A 30 -18.26 8.76 -18.85
C PRO A 30 -17.38 8.98 -20.09
N PRO A 31 -17.82 8.61 -21.31
CA PRO A 31 -17.06 8.81 -22.54
C PRO A 31 -16.59 10.26 -22.75
N GLU A 32 -17.39 11.22 -22.31
CA GLU A 32 -17.12 12.65 -22.43
C GLU A 32 -15.87 13.07 -21.63
N VAL A 33 -15.55 12.41 -20.51
CA VAL A 33 -14.31 12.65 -19.74
C VAL A 33 -13.07 12.23 -20.54
N VAL A 34 -13.18 11.09 -21.22
CA VAL A 34 -12.10 10.56 -22.06
C VAL A 34 -11.81 11.50 -23.23
N GLU A 35 -12.87 12.06 -23.83
CA GLU A 35 -12.77 13.03 -24.92
C GLU A 35 -12.25 14.40 -24.46
N ALA A 36 -12.70 14.88 -23.30
CA ALA A 36 -12.29 16.18 -22.75
C ALA A 36 -10.83 16.18 -22.25
N GLY A 37 -10.33 15.03 -21.80
CA GLY A 37 -8.96 14.86 -21.32
C GLY A 37 -8.95 14.45 -19.85
N PRO A 38 -8.73 13.16 -19.53
CA PRO A 38 -8.87 12.62 -18.16
C PRO A 38 -7.73 13.02 -17.21
N ASN A 39 -6.72 13.75 -17.70
CA ASN A 39 -5.61 14.23 -16.88
C ASN A 39 -5.87 15.61 -16.25
N ASP A 40 -6.89 16.33 -16.73
CA ASP A 40 -7.31 17.59 -16.13
C ASP A 40 -8.40 17.31 -15.10
N TRP A 41 -8.16 17.73 -13.86
CA TRP A 41 -9.11 17.51 -12.77
C TRP A 41 -10.45 18.20 -13.03
N ASP A 42 -10.46 19.31 -13.79
CA ASP A 42 -11.67 20.08 -14.10
C ASP A 42 -12.59 19.33 -15.08
N ASN A 43 -12.04 18.35 -15.82
CA ASN A 43 -12.81 17.49 -16.72
C ASN A 43 -13.36 16.25 -16.03
N LEU A 44 -12.95 15.96 -14.79
CA LEU A 44 -13.31 14.72 -14.11
C LEU A 44 -14.75 14.79 -13.60
N VAL A 45 -15.61 13.93 -14.16
CA VAL A 45 -16.98 13.71 -13.69
C VAL A 45 -17.22 12.22 -13.43
N GLY A 46 -18.07 11.92 -12.45
CA GLY A 46 -18.40 10.55 -12.07
C GLY A 46 -19.76 10.46 -11.37
N THR A 47 -20.14 9.25 -10.97
CA THR A 47 -21.44 8.97 -10.33
C THR A 47 -21.35 8.84 -8.80
N GLY A 48 -20.20 9.24 -8.22
CA GLY A 48 -19.91 9.11 -6.79
C GLY A 48 -20.68 10.10 -5.90
N PRO A 49 -20.55 9.94 -4.56
CA PRO A 49 -21.24 10.77 -3.57
C PRO A 49 -20.71 12.21 -3.49
N PHE A 50 -19.52 12.47 -4.03
CA PHE A 50 -18.90 13.78 -4.05
C PHE A 50 -18.43 14.17 -5.44
N MET A 51 -18.47 15.47 -5.73
CA MET A 51 -17.96 16.11 -6.95
C MET A 51 -16.74 16.95 -6.59
N ILE A 52 -15.75 17.01 -7.47
CA ILE A 52 -14.56 17.86 -7.27
C ILE A 52 -15.00 19.32 -7.34
N LYS A 53 -14.67 20.10 -6.31
CA LYS A 53 -14.89 21.55 -6.26
C LYS A 53 -13.64 22.32 -6.63
N GLU A 54 -12.49 21.88 -6.14
CA GLU A 54 -11.22 22.57 -6.35
C GLU A 54 -10.04 21.62 -6.12
N HIS A 55 -9.04 21.69 -6.99
CA HIS A 55 -7.73 21.12 -6.74
C HIS A 55 -6.71 22.25 -6.62
N LYS A 56 -6.06 22.35 -5.46
CA LYS A 56 -4.92 23.23 -5.22
C LYS A 56 -3.65 22.38 -5.18
N PRO A 57 -2.86 22.36 -6.27
CA PRO A 57 -1.67 21.50 -6.36
C PRO A 57 -0.75 21.66 -5.15
N GLY A 58 -0.40 20.54 -4.52
CA GLY A 58 0.48 20.51 -3.34
C GLY A 58 -0.15 21.03 -2.04
N VAL A 59 -1.43 21.43 -2.04
CA VAL A 59 -2.14 21.93 -0.85
C VAL A 59 -3.31 21.04 -0.45
N CYS A 60 -4.32 20.89 -1.32
CA CYS A 60 -5.50 20.09 -1.02
C CYS A 60 -6.34 19.79 -2.26
N MET A 61 -7.23 18.81 -2.11
CA MET A 61 -8.35 18.59 -3.00
C MET A 61 -9.65 18.72 -2.20
N THR A 62 -10.55 19.57 -2.69
CA THR A 62 -11.85 19.83 -2.05
C THR A 62 -12.96 19.25 -2.91
N TYR A 63 -13.89 18.57 -2.25
CA TYR A 63 -15.05 17.95 -2.87
C TYR A 63 -16.33 18.45 -2.20
N VAL A 64 -17.39 18.58 -2.97
CA VAL A 64 -18.74 18.92 -2.48
C VAL A 64 -19.69 17.77 -2.70
N ARG A 65 -20.71 17.67 -1.85
CA ARG A 65 -21.79 16.69 -1.99
C ARG A 65 -22.37 16.70 -3.41
N ASN A 66 -22.53 15.52 -3.99
CA ASN A 66 -23.33 15.32 -5.19
C ASN A 66 -24.83 15.33 -4.80
N PRO A 67 -25.60 16.36 -5.17
CA PRO A 67 -27.02 16.45 -4.81
C PRO A 67 -27.89 15.38 -5.51
N ASN A 68 -27.34 14.71 -6.53
CA ASN A 68 -28.01 13.66 -7.30
C ASN A 68 -27.40 12.27 -7.03
N TYR A 69 -26.74 12.07 -5.88
CA TYR A 69 -26.22 10.76 -5.54
C TYR A 69 -27.38 9.76 -5.38
N TRP A 70 -27.22 8.58 -5.97
CA TRP A 70 -28.31 7.64 -6.20
C TRP A 70 -28.49 6.62 -5.08
N ASP A 71 -27.48 6.45 -4.23
CA ASP A 71 -27.43 5.40 -3.21
C ASP A 71 -27.86 5.93 -1.83
N THR A 72 -28.33 5.01 -1.00
CA THR A 72 -28.80 5.28 0.37
C THR A 72 -28.05 4.39 1.36
N THR A 73 -28.15 4.71 2.65
CA THR A 73 -27.65 3.82 3.71
C THR A 73 -28.73 3.55 4.73
N THR A 74 -28.76 2.34 5.28
CA THR A 74 -29.70 1.98 6.36
C THR A 74 -28.97 1.92 7.69
N ILE A 75 -29.35 2.79 8.64
CA ILE A 75 -28.79 2.83 9.99
C ILE A 75 -29.94 2.60 10.98
N ASN A 76 -29.81 1.56 11.83
CA ASN A 76 -30.84 1.18 12.80
C ASN A 76 -32.24 0.96 12.19
N GLY A 77 -32.30 0.45 10.95
CA GLY A 77 -33.54 0.19 10.22
C GLY A 77 -34.18 1.42 9.58
N ILE A 78 -33.51 2.58 9.61
CA ILE A 78 -33.95 3.82 8.96
C ILE A 78 -33.05 4.06 7.75
N GLU A 79 -33.66 4.32 6.59
CA GLU A 79 -32.96 4.66 5.35
C GLU A 79 -32.63 6.16 5.32
N TYR A 80 -31.41 6.49 4.94
CA TYR A 80 -30.87 7.84 4.86
C TYR A 80 -30.25 8.08 3.48
N GLU A 81 -30.44 9.29 2.97
CA GLU A 81 -29.66 9.80 1.85
C GLU A 81 -28.21 10.05 2.31
N ILE A 82 -27.26 9.68 1.46
CA ILE A 82 -25.82 9.89 1.68
C ILE A 82 -25.22 10.71 0.52
N PRO A 83 -24.08 11.38 0.73
CA PRO A 83 -23.32 11.49 1.97
C PRO A 83 -23.96 12.44 2.99
N PHE A 84 -23.66 12.24 4.28
CA PHE A 84 -24.17 13.08 5.38
C PHE A 84 -23.51 14.46 5.48
N ILE A 85 -22.31 14.61 4.89
CA ILE A 85 -21.50 15.83 4.94
C ILE A 85 -21.63 16.62 3.62
N ASP A 86 -21.50 17.95 3.71
CA ASP A 86 -21.65 18.85 2.57
C ASP A 86 -20.35 19.04 1.78
N GLU A 87 -19.22 19.01 2.47
CA GLU A 87 -17.89 19.24 1.90
C GLU A 87 -16.89 18.26 2.52
N LEU A 88 -16.01 17.73 1.68
CA LEU A 88 -14.86 16.94 2.09
C LEU A 88 -13.60 17.65 1.63
N VAL A 89 -12.67 17.92 2.56
CA VAL A 89 -11.36 18.49 2.23
C VAL A 89 -10.31 17.44 2.50
N HIS A 90 -9.54 17.10 1.47
CA HIS A 90 -8.39 16.21 1.58
C HIS A 90 -7.10 17.02 1.46
N PRO A 91 -6.48 17.44 2.57
CA PRO A 91 -5.24 18.19 2.54
C PRO A 91 -4.03 17.29 2.26
N PHE A 92 -3.07 17.81 1.50
CA PHE A 92 -1.82 17.12 1.18
C PHE A 92 -0.77 17.48 2.24
N ILE A 93 -0.68 16.69 3.30
CA ILE A 93 0.29 16.90 4.39
C ILE A 93 1.22 15.69 4.41
N ALA A 94 2.50 15.90 4.09
CA ALA A 94 3.49 14.82 4.03
C ALA A 94 4.18 14.55 5.39
N ASP A 95 4.28 15.56 6.26
CA ASP A 95 4.97 15.44 7.54
C ASP A 95 4.06 14.78 8.60
N ILE A 96 4.48 13.62 9.11
CA ILE A 96 3.76 12.83 10.09
C ILE A 96 3.53 13.61 11.39
N SER A 97 4.51 14.42 11.83
CA SER A 97 4.36 15.22 13.06
C SER A 97 3.25 16.26 12.93
N THR A 98 3.12 16.87 11.75
CA THR A 98 2.07 17.83 11.40
C THR A 98 0.70 17.14 11.35
N LEU A 99 0.60 15.94 10.75
CA LEU A 99 -0.62 15.14 10.75
C LEU A 99 -1.07 14.77 12.18
N THR A 100 -0.15 14.28 13.01
CA THR A 100 -0.40 13.93 14.42
C THR A 100 -0.83 15.13 15.25
N ALA A 101 -0.24 16.31 15.00
CA ALA A 101 -0.68 17.54 15.66
C ALA A 101 -2.09 17.96 15.20
N ALA A 102 -2.38 17.86 13.91
CA ALA A 102 -3.65 18.29 13.33
C ALA A 102 -4.83 17.41 13.76
N ILE A 103 -4.67 16.09 13.85
CA ILE A 103 -5.71 15.20 14.39
C ILE A 103 -5.94 15.47 15.89
N ARG A 104 -4.88 15.78 16.64
CA ARG A 104 -4.98 16.10 18.07
C ARG A 104 -5.75 17.40 18.34
N THR A 105 -5.63 18.39 17.46
CA THR A 105 -6.35 19.67 17.59
C THR A 105 -7.70 19.70 16.90
N ALA A 106 -8.18 18.56 16.37
CA ALA A 106 -9.38 18.45 15.55
C ALA A 106 -9.36 19.38 14.31
N THR A 107 -8.16 19.69 13.81
CA THR A 107 -7.98 20.33 12.50
C THR A 107 -8.17 19.31 11.37
N LEU A 108 -7.87 18.03 11.65
CA LEU A 108 -8.27 16.88 10.84
C LEU A 108 -9.32 16.08 11.60
N ASP A 109 -10.34 15.60 10.90
CA ASP A 109 -11.36 14.71 11.46
C ASP A 109 -10.97 13.24 11.36
N VAL A 110 -10.23 12.87 10.32
CA VAL A 110 -9.82 11.49 10.02
C VAL A 110 -8.35 11.46 9.65
N TYR A 111 -7.60 10.54 10.27
CA TYR A 111 -6.22 10.27 9.94
C TYR A 111 -5.97 8.77 9.82
N TRP A 112 -5.53 8.34 8.63
CA TRP A 112 -5.42 6.93 8.27
C TRP A 112 -4.13 6.26 8.77
N TYR A 113 -2.99 6.95 8.70
CA TYR A 113 -1.68 6.35 8.98
C TYR A 113 -1.10 6.80 10.33
N VAL A 114 -1.50 6.15 11.42
CA VAL A 114 -0.94 6.45 12.75
C VAL A 114 0.17 5.45 13.10
N THR A 115 1.37 5.93 13.40
CA THR A 115 2.48 5.07 13.88
C THR A 115 2.15 4.48 15.25
N ASN A 116 2.78 3.36 15.65
CA ASN A 116 2.56 2.81 17.00
C ASN A 116 2.88 3.81 18.12
N LEU A 117 3.95 4.58 17.93
CA LEU A 117 4.42 5.56 18.91
C LEU A 117 3.39 6.68 19.07
N ASP A 118 2.93 7.23 17.94
CA ASP A 118 1.91 8.29 17.94
C ASP A 118 0.57 7.77 18.45
N ALA A 119 0.17 6.55 18.09
CA ALA A 119 -1.06 5.95 18.57
C ALA A 119 -1.04 5.76 20.10
N ALA A 120 0.10 5.36 20.67
CA ALA A 120 0.26 5.25 22.12
C ALA A 120 0.19 6.63 22.80
N ASN A 121 0.79 7.65 22.20
CA ASN A 121 0.73 9.01 22.70
C ASN A 121 -0.69 9.59 22.62
N LEU A 122 -1.33 9.51 21.46
CA LEU A 122 -2.69 10.01 21.20
C LEU A 122 -3.72 9.36 22.12
N ARG A 123 -3.61 8.05 22.39
CA ARG A 123 -4.48 7.36 23.38
C ARG A 123 -4.36 7.94 24.79
N GLN A 124 -3.20 8.48 25.16
CA GLN A 124 -2.98 9.10 26.47
C GLN A 124 -3.40 10.58 26.49
N THR A 125 -3.10 11.32 25.42
CA THR A 125 -3.29 12.78 25.38
C THR A 125 -4.67 13.19 24.87
N THR A 126 -5.35 12.31 24.16
CA THR A 126 -6.58 12.60 23.40
C THR A 126 -7.52 11.39 23.43
N PRO A 127 -7.97 10.96 24.63
CA PRO A 127 -8.75 9.73 24.82
C PRO A 127 -10.12 9.72 24.11
N GLU A 128 -10.60 10.88 23.67
CA GLU A 128 -11.81 11.04 22.86
C GLU A 128 -11.63 10.62 21.39
N LEU A 129 -10.39 10.53 20.89
CA LEU A 129 -10.13 10.04 19.54
C LEU A 129 -10.47 8.56 19.45
N LEU A 130 -11.40 8.27 18.55
CA LEU A 130 -11.75 6.91 18.20
C LEU A 130 -10.67 6.35 17.26
N SER A 131 -10.21 5.13 17.57
CA SER A 131 -9.27 4.38 16.74
C SER A 131 -9.95 3.08 16.35
N ALA A 132 -9.91 2.77 15.06
CA ALA A 132 -10.31 1.48 14.52
C ALA A 132 -9.09 0.85 13.82
N PRO A 133 -8.93 -0.48 13.85
CA PRO A 133 -7.94 -1.11 13.00
C PRO A 133 -8.25 -0.75 11.54
N GLY A 134 -7.25 -0.23 10.82
CA GLY A 134 -7.34 -0.04 9.40
C GLY A 134 -7.60 -1.39 8.70
N GLY A 135 -8.33 -1.34 7.57
CA GLY A 135 -8.45 -2.50 6.69
C GLY A 135 -7.08 -3.09 6.37
N GLY A 136 -6.84 -4.31 6.84
CA GLY A 136 -5.65 -5.09 6.50
C GLY A 136 -5.61 -5.39 5.00
N GLY A 137 -4.42 -5.55 4.43
CA GLY A 137 -4.25 -5.93 3.02
C GLY A 137 -3.02 -5.34 2.34
N TRP A 138 -2.43 -4.26 2.89
CA TRP A 138 -1.28 -3.60 2.27
C TRP A 138 0.04 -4.16 2.77
N VAL A 139 0.75 -4.80 1.85
CA VAL A 139 2.04 -5.43 2.09
C VAL A 139 3.13 -4.59 1.45
N SER A 140 4.06 -4.09 2.26
CA SER A 140 5.29 -3.47 1.76
C SER A 140 6.17 -4.54 1.12
N THR A 141 6.42 -4.43 -0.19
CA THR A 141 7.14 -5.45 -0.95
C THR A 141 8.26 -4.80 -1.76
N ILE A 142 9.46 -5.38 -1.70
CA ILE A 142 10.52 -5.09 -2.67
C ILE A 142 10.35 -6.07 -3.84
N ILE A 143 10.00 -5.54 -5.01
CA ILE A 143 9.81 -6.34 -6.22
C ILE A 143 11.15 -6.45 -6.96
N LEU A 144 11.62 -7.68 -7.14
CA LEU A 144 12.91 -7.96 -7.79
C LEU A 144 12.71 -8.17 -9.29
N ARG A 145 13.53 -7.50 -10.10
CA ARG A 145 13.55 -7.67 -11.56
C ARG A 145 14.19 -9.00 -11.95
N THR A 146 13.37 -10.01 -12.24
CA THR A 146 13.84 -11.37 -12.58
C THR A 146 14.34 -11.52 -14.01
N ASP A 147 14.35 -10.45 -14.79
CA ASP A 147 14.75 -10.44 -16.21
C ASP A 147 16.17 -9.89 -16.43
N ARG A 148 16.89 -9.55 -15.36
CA ARG A 148 18.24 -8.97 -15.43
C ARG A 148 19.13 -9.50 -14.32
N SER A 149 20.39 -9.80 -14.67
CA SER A 149 21.46 -10.03 -13.70
C SER A 149 21.58 -8.88 -12.71
N PRO A 150 21.85 -9.15 -11.41
CA PRO A 150 22.02 -10.48 -10.80
C PRO A 150 20.70 -11.11 -10.31
N LEU A 151 19.56 -10.42 -10.49
CA LEU A 151 18.27 -10.79 -9.91
C LEU A 151 17.51 -11.83 -10.76
N ASP A 152 18.00 -12.19 -11.94
CA ASP A 152 17.54 -13.32 -12.76
C ASP A 152 17.86 -14.68 -12.11
N ASP A 153 18.97 -14.79 -11.36
CA ASP A 153 19.30 -15.97 -10.56
C ASP A 153 18.41 -16.09 -9.31
N ILE A 154 17.69 -17.21 -9.21
CA ILE A 154 16.85 -17.54 -8.05
C ILE A 154 17.65 -17.66 -6.75
N ASN A 155 18.91 -18.09 -6.80
CA ASN A 155 19.75 -18.24 -5.63
C ASN A 155 20.14 -16.89 -5.05
N VAL A 156 20.39 -15.89 -5.90
CA VAL A 156 20.59 -14.50 -5.46
C VAL A 156 19.33 -13.98 -4.76
N ARG A 157 18.15 -14.18 -5.36
CA ARG A 157 16.87 -13.74 -4.74
C ARG A 157 16.59 -14.43 -3.40
N ARG A 158 16.87 -15.72 -3.29
CA ARG A 158 16.75 -16.47 -2.02
C ARG A 158 17.76 -15.99 -0.99
N ALA A 159 18.99 -15.69 -1.40
CA ALA A 159 20.00 -15.12 -0.51
C ALA A 159 19.57 -13.75 0.04
N LEU A 160 18.98 -12.88 -0.79
CA LEU A 160 18.42 -11.61 -0.35
C LEU A 160 17.32 -11.80 0.71
N MET A 161 16.41 -12.76 0.51
CA MET A 161 15.35 -13.07 1.49
C MET A 161 15.92 -13.54 2.83
N ILE A 162 16.80 -14.56 2.82
CA ILE A 162 17.43 -15.11 4.03
C ILE A 162 18.32 -14.07 4.73
N GLY A 163 18.92 -13.17 3.95
CA GLY A 163 19.76 -12.08 4.44
C GLY A 163 18.98 -10.87 4.96
N THR A 164 17.65 -10.85 4.87
CA THR A 164 16.80 -9.77 5.39
C THR A 164 16.12 -10.18 6.68
N ASN A 165 16.41 -9.48 7.77
CA ASN A 165 15.74 -9.70 9.03
C ASN A 165 14.36 -9.01 9.04
N LEU A 166 13.32 -9.73 8.61
CA LEU A 166 11.96 -9.21 8.53
C LEU A 166 11.39 -8.73 9.87
N GLU A 167 11.78 -9.36 10.99
CA GLU A 167 11.40 -8.89 12.33
C GLU A 167 12.05 -7.54 12.68
N ALA A 168 13.33 -7.37 12.34
CA ALA A 168 14.03 -6.12 12.58
C ALA A 168 13.49 -4.99 11.70
N VAL A 169 13.15 -5.27 10.43
CA VAL A 169 12.47 -4.32 9.55
C VAL A 169 11.11 -3.91 10.14
N HIS A 170 10.32 -4.89 10.59
CA HIS A 170 9.02 -4.61 11.22
C HIS A 170 9.16 -3.73 12.48
N LYS A 171 10.14 -4.02 13.35
CA LYS A 171 10.41 -3.21 14.56
C LYS A 171 10.90 -1.80 14.22
N ALA A 172 11.78 -1.67 13.23
CA ALA A 172 12.34 -0.38 12.82
C ALA A 172 11.29 0.56 12.22
N THR A 173 10.25 0.01 11.59
CA THR A 173 9.20 0.77 10.88
C THR A 173 7.98 1.10 11.75
N LEU A 174 8.06 0.81 13.06
CA LEU A 174 7.06 1.15 14.08
C LEU A 174 5.61 0.75 13.70
N ARG A 175 5.44 -0.31 12.89
CA ARG A 175 4.12 -0.76 12.41
C ARG A 175 3.33 -1.46 13.51
N VAL A 176 2.03 -1.19 13.56
CA VAL A 176 1.09 -1.84 14.50
C VAL A 176 0.95 -3.34 14.20
N GLY A 177 0.95 -4.17 15.24
CA GLY A 177 0.76 -5.62 15.13
C GLY A 177 2.05 -6.44 15.12
N PRO A 178 1.98 -7.78 14.99
CA PRO A 178 3.15 -8.63 14.78
C PRO A 178 3.70 -8.50 13.34
N PRO A 179 4.95 -8.95 13.08
CA PRO A 179 5.46 -9.05 11.72
C PRO A 179 4.51 -9.91 10.87
N PHE A 180 4.08 -9.35 9.75
CA PHE A 180 3.09 -9.96 8.88
C PHE A 180 3.77 -10.52 7.63
N TYR A 181 3.73 -11.84 7.46
CA TYR A 181 4.22 -12.49 6.24
C TYR A 181 3.07 -12.59 5.23
N SER A 182 3.24 -11.95 4.08
CA SER A 182 2.22 -11.86 3.04
C SER A 182 2.20 -13.04 2.08
N TRP A 183 3.19 -13.93 2.15
CA TRP A 183 3.46 -14.88 1.09
C TRP A 183 2.98 -16.30 1.41
N PRO A 184 2.38 -17.02 0.44
CA PRO A 184 1.83 -16.51 -0.82
C PRO A 184 0.49 -15.78 -0.65
N VAL A 185 -0.18 -15.99 0.49
CA VAL A 185 -1.51 -15.46 0.80
C VAL A 185 -1.52 -15.00 2.25
N GLN A 186 -2.00 -13.79 2.49
CA GLN A 186 -2.17 -13.19 3.81
C GLN A 186 -3.10 -14.02 4.70
N GLU A 187 -2.75 -14.16 6.00
CA GLU A 187 -3.65 -14.68 7.02
C GLU A 187 -5.04 -14.01 6.97
N GLY A 188 -6.09 -14.84 7.02
CA GLY A 188 -7.47 -14.38 6.89
C GLY A 188 -8.01 -14.33 5.46
N ILE A 189 -7.16 -14.54 4.44
CA ILE A 189 -7.59 -14.68 3.04
C ILE A 189 -7.71 -16.18 2.67
N PRO A 190 -8.78 -16.59 1.96
CA PRO A 190 -8.90 -17.97 1.49
C PRO A 190 -7.66 -18.43 0.70
N GLY A 191 -7.11 -19.59 1.08
CA GLY A 191 -5.87 -20.11 0.51
C GLY A 191 -4.60 -19.81 1.32
N HIS A 192 -4.72 -19.11 2.45
CA HIS A 192 -3.63 -18.96 3.41
C HIS A 192 -3.13 -20.32 3.93
N VAL A 193 -1.81 -20.47 3.98
CA VAL A 193 -1.11 -21.61 4.61
C VAL A 193 -0.17 -21.04 5.68
N PRO A 194 -0.29 -21.46 6.95
CA PRO A 194 0.59 -21.01 8.02
C PRO A 194 2.07 -21.33 7.73
N LEU A 195 2.98 -20.47 8.19
CA LEU A 195 4.43 -20.60 7.93
C LEU A 195 4.95 -21.97 8.38
N GLU A 196 4.51 -22.47 9.53
CA GLU A 196 4.89 -23.75 10.11
C GLU A 196 4.51 -24.96 9.25
N GLU A 197 3.46 -24.84 8.42
CA GLU A 197 2.97 -25.87 7.51
C GLU A 197 3.64 -25.82 6.13
N LEU A 198 4.41 -24.77 5.82
CA LEU A 198 5.14 -24.66 4.55
C LEU A 198 6.28 -25.70 4.47
N PRO A 199 6.68 -26.09 3.23
CA PRO A 199 7.85 -26.94 3.02
C PRO A 199 9.12 -26.40 3.70
N PRO A 200 10.01 -27.24 4.24
CA PRO A 200 11.19 -26.79 4.98
C PRO A 200 12.09 -25.81 4.23
N ASP A 201 12.28 -26.01 2.92
CA ASP A 201 13.07 -25.15 2.05
C ASP A 201 12.44 -23.77 1.83
N ILE A 202 11.11 -23.67 1.94
CA ILE A 202 10.39 -22.39 1.90
C ILE A 202 10.43 -21.71 3.26
N ARG A 203 10.26 -22.44 4.37
CA ARG A 203 10.34 -21.89 5.72
C ARG A 203 11.67 -21.23 6.00
N GLU A 204 12.76 -21.84 5.53
CA GLU A 204 14.11 -21.31 5.68
C GLU A 204 14.27 -19.92 5.04
N LEU A 205 13.49 -19.57 4.00
CA LEU A 205 13.54 -18.25 3.36
C LEU A 205 13.05 -17.12 4.29
N PHE A 206 12.32 -17.45 5.35
CA PHE A 206 11.82 -16.52 6.36
C PHE A 206 12.68 -16.56 7.63
N GLU A 207 13.72 -17.38 7.66
CA GLU A 207 14.74 -17.36 8.70
C GLU A 207 15.82 -16.33 8.37
N TYR A 208 16.27 -15.58 9.38
CA TYR A 208 17.36 -14.64 9.21
C TYR A 208 18.72 -15.34 9.39
N ASN A 209 19.46 -15.55 8.29
CA ASN A 209 20.77 -16.19 8.30
C ASN A 209 21.76 -15.50 7.33
N PRO A 210 22.39 -14.38 7.74
CA PRO A 210 23.27 -13.61 6.87
C PRO A 210 24.53 -14.38 6.44
N LYS A 211 25.01 -15.33 7.27
CA LYS A 211 26.15 -16.19 6.93
C LYS A 211 25.82 -17.10 5.75
N LYS A 212 24.64 -17.75 5.78
CA LYS A 212 24.17 -18.60 4.69
C LYS A 212 23.90 -17.76 3.44
N ALA A 213 23.26 -16.61 3.58
CA ALA A 213 23.03 -15.69 2.47
C ALA A 213 24.33 -15.28 1.76
N ARG A 214 25.39 -14.91 2.50
CA ARG A 214 26.71 -14.63 1.91
C ARG A 214 27.31 -15.83 1.17
N GLN A 215 27.19 -17.03 1.73
CA GLN A 215 27.65 -18.24 1.05
C GLN A 215 26.88 -18.47 -0.26
N MET A 216 25.55 -18.31 -0.24
CA MET A 216 24.72 -18.44 -1.44
C MET A 216 25.06 -17.39 -2.50
N LEU A 217 25.38 -16.15 -2.10
CA LEU A 217 25.86 -15.11 -3.01
C LEU A 217 27.22 -15.48 -3.61
N ALA A 218 28.15 -15.98 -2.81
CA ALA A 218 29.45 -16.45 -3.28
C ALA A 218 29.33 -17.62 -4.28
N ASP A 219 28.49 -18.60 -3.96
CA ASP A 219 28.21 -19.76 -4.83
C ASP A 219 27.54 -19.33 -6.15
N ALA A 220 26.75 -18.25 -6.11
CA ALA A 220 26.15 -17.62 -7.29
C ALA A 220 27.10 -16.71 -8.07
N GLY A 221 28.37 -16.60 -7.66
CA GLY A 221 29.40 -15.80 -8.36
C GLY A 221 29.57 -14.37 -7.85
N TYR A 222 29.00 -14.03 -6.69
CA TYR A 222 29.08 -12.71 -6.05
C TYR A 222 29.73 -12.75 -4.65
N PRO A 223 30.97 -13.27 -4.51
CA PRO A 223 31.63 -13.39 -3.20
C PRO A 223 31.91 -12.04 -2.54
N ASP A 224 32.08 -10.99 -3.36
CA ASP A 224 32.32 -9.61 -2.93
C ASP A 224 31.05 -8.75 -3.01
N GLY A 225 29.87 -9.35 -3.18
CA GLY A 225 28.61 -8.62 -3.35
C GLY A 225 28.49 -7.89 -4.70
N PHE A 226 27.57 -6.94 -4.78
CA PHE A 226 27.29 -6.14 -5.97
C PHE A 226 26.51 -4.86 -5.62
N THR A 227 26.23 -4.03 -6.62
CA THR A 227 25.37 -2.85 -6.47
C THR A 227 23.98 -3.13 -7.06
N LEU A 228 22.92 -2.73 -6.35
CA LEU A 228 21.54 -2.72 -6.82
C LEU A 228 21.01 -1.30 -6.93
N GLU A 229 20.22 -1.04 -7.97
CA GLU A 229 19.36 0.15 -8.02
C GLU A 229 18.01 -0.20 -7.39
N LEU A 230 17.60 0.55 -6.36
CA LEU A 230 16.29 0.44 -5.75
C LEU A 230 15.44 1.65 -6.16
N LEU A 231 14.44 1.38 -6.98
CA LEU A 231 13.44 2.38 -7.36
C LEU A 231 12.51 2.62 -6.16
N GLN A 232 12.36 3.88 -5.80
CA GLN A 232 11.57 4.29 -4.66
C GLN A 232 10.55 5.34 -5.09
N LYS A 233 9.28 5.05 -4.83
CA LYS A 233 8.20 6.00 -5.00
C LYS A 233 7.91 6.59 -3.63
N ALA A 234 8.00 7.91 -3.51
CA ALA A 234 7.48 8.61 -2.35
C ALA A 234 5.99 8.28 -2.21
N SER A 235 5.59 7.75 -1.07
CA SER A 235 4.19 7.43 -0.78
C SER A 235 3.70 8.37 0.32
N PHE A 236 2.54 8.99 0.10
CA PHE A 236 1.89 9.84 1.10
C PHE A 236 1.38 9.03 2.29
N ASP A 237 1.08 7.75 2.09
CA ASP A 237 0.37 6.93 3.07
C ASP A 237 1.28 5.99 3.85
N LEU A 238 2.52 5.73 3.39
CA LEU A 238 3.42 4.76 4.00
C LEU A 238 4.89 5.18 3.87
N PRO A 239 5.73 5.02 4.91
CA PRO A 239 7.15 5.36 4.90
C PRO A 239 7.98 4.31 4.14
N MET A 240 7.71 4.16 2.83
CA MET A 240 8.47 3.26 1.95
C MET A 240 9.95 3.60 1.92
N ASP A 241 10.28 4.88 2.12
CA ASP A 241 11.63 5.43 2.22
C ASP A 241 12.44 4.79 3.34
N GLU A 242 11.86 4.79 4.54
CA GLU A 242 12.47 4.20 5.74
C GLU A 242 12.62 2.69 5.60
N ILE A 243 11.60 1.99 5.07
CA ILE A 243 11.66 0.53 4.84
C ILE A 243 12.81 0.19 3.89
N GLY A 244 12.91 0.91 2.76
CA GLY A 244 13.97 0.71 1.78
C GLY A 244 15.36 0.96 2.37
N GLN A 245 15.51 2.02 3.17
CA GLN A 245 16.77 2.35 3.84
C GLN A 245 17.19 1.29 4.88
N VAL A 246 16.27 0.79 5.70
CA VAL A 246 16.55 -0.26 6.69
C VAL A 246 17.02 -1.53 6.00
N VAL A 247 16.32 -1.96 4.93
CA VAL A 247 16.72 -3.15 4.16
C VAL A 247 18.06 -2.94 3.46
N ALA A 248 18.30 -1.77 2.87
CA ALA A 248 19.57 -1.43 2.24
C ALA A 248 20.74 -1.44 3.22
N SER A 249 20.55 -0.96 4.46
CA SER A 249 21.58 -1.01 5.51
C SER A 249 21.92 -2.45 5.87
N MET A 250 20.91 -3.30 6.06
CA MET A 250 21.11 -4.73 6.32
C MET A 250 21.87 -5.40 5.18
N TRP A 251 21.49 -5.15 3.92
CA TRP A 251 22.18 -5.72 2.77
C TRP A 251 23.62 -5.22 2.64
N ALA A 252 23.89 -3.96 2.96
CA ALA A 252 25.25 -3.42 2.96
C ALA A 252 26.12 -4.06 4.05
N GLU A 253 25.61 -4.12 5.27
CA GLU A 253 26.34 -4.63 6.45
C GLU A 253 26.54 -6.15 6.40
N ASP A 254 25.47 -6.89 6.08
CA ASP A 254 25.45 -8.34 6.18
C ASP A 254 25.80 -9.05 4.88
N LEU A 255 25.55 -8.45 3.71
CA LEU A 255 25.72 -9.10 2.41
C LEU A 255 26.76 -8.43 1.50
N ASN A 256 27.33 -7.30 1.92
CA ASN A 256 28.20 -6.44 1.10
C ASN A 256 27.52 -5.98 -0.20
N ILE A 257 26.19 -5.79 -0.15
CA ILE A 257 25.42 -5.31 -1.30
C ILE A 257 25.16 -3.81 -1.13
N LYS A 258 25.69 -3.02 -2.04
CA LYS A 258 25.43 -1.58 -2.09
C LYS A 258 24.07 -1.32 -2.74
N THR A 259 23.25 -0.48 -2.13
CA THR A 259 21.96 -0.06 -2.73
C THR A 259 22.03 1.41 -3.14
N GLU A 260 21.71 1.69 -4.39
CA GLU A 260 21.58 3.04 -4.95
C GLU A 260 20.10 3.37 -5.11
N PHE A 261 19.63 4.37 -4.35
CA PHE A 261 18.24 4.79 -4.39
C PHE A 261 17.98 5.71 -5.57
N LYS A 262 16.88 5.45 -6.27
CA LYS A 262 16.41 6.30 -7.35
C LYS A 262 14.95 6.64 -7.14
N ALA A 263 14.70 7.93 -6.91
CA ALA A 263 13.34 8.45 -6.85
C ALA A 263 12.67 8.27 -8.21
N VAL A 264 11.43 7.81 -8.19
CA VAL A 264 10.55 7.78 -9.37
C VAL A 264 9.51 8.87 -9.16
N GLU A 265 9.53 9.90 -10.00
CA GLU A 265 8.42 10.85 -10.11
C GLU A 265 7.24 10.12 -10.76
N GLY A 266 6.08 10.20 -10.11
CA GLY A 266 4.82 9.65 -10.59
C GLY A 266 3.97 10.71 -11.27
#